data_AF-A0A976KZL3-F1
#
_entry.id   AF-A0A976KZL3-F1
#
_cell.length_a   1.000
_cell.length_b   1.000
_cell.length_c   1.000
_cell.angle_alpha   90.00
_cell.angle_beta   90.00
_cell.angle_gamma   90.00
#
_symmetry.space_group_name_H-M   'P 1'
#
loop_
_entity.id
_entity.type
_entity.pdbx_description
1 polymer ?
#
loop_
_entity_poly.entity_id
_entity_poly.type
_entity_poly.pdbx_seq_one_letter_code
_entity_poly.pdbx_strand_id
1 'polypeptide(L)'
;MQIPPRASLILTVSLVTIGVLRFASDSLHDIEPDYWHNFHDSGLRYVIRAPSDGTWLGDLNAQWFKLLAMPAAISLAYLRSRFDSGTAAEQTDEFRDLAVRGVWLVVFLAGFTLVELEKQFGTAGFGARLVAGEDAYLNHAAHGIGTVVAWWLSARLTFPDDEPTLTASPPATPRRLGPRGRE
;
A
#
# COMPACT_ATOMS: atom_id res chain seq x y z
N MET A 1 -7.73 18.36 2.77
CA MET A 1 -8.84 17.50 2.31
C MET A 1 -8.54 16.07 2.73
N GLN A 2 -9.44 15.44 3.49
CA GLN A 2 -9.32 14.03 3.92
C GLN A 2 -9.93 13.10 2.87
N ILE A 3 -9.41 11.88 2.74
CA ILE A 3 -9.94 10.85 1.85
C ILE A 3 -11.02 10.08 2.61
N PRO A 4 -12.25 9.93 2.08
CA PRO A 4 -13.32 9.19 2.76
C PRO A 4 -12.90 7.77 3.17
N PRO A 5 -13.45 7.17 4.25
CA PRO A 5 -12.96 5.88 4.76
C PRO A 5 -12.97 4.74 3.74
N ARG A 6 -14.04 4.64 2.93
CA ARG A 6 -14.14 3.63 1.87
C ARG A 6 -13.08 3.84 0.78
N ALA A 7 -12.88 5.10 0.37
CA ALA A 7 -11.85 5.44 -0.62
C ALA A 7 -10.43 5.21 -0.07
N SER A 8 -10.21 5.47 1.23
CA SER A 8 -8.94 5.17 1.92
C SER A 8 -8.65 3.66 1.88
N LEU A 9 -9.64 2.82 2.17
CA LEU A 9 -9.50 1.37 2.09
C LEU A 9 -9.21 0.88 0.65
N ILE A 10 -9.99 1.32 -0.33
CA ILE A 10 -9.79 0.92 -1.74
C ILE A 10 -8.40 1.33 -2.22
N LEU A 11 -7.99 2.57 -1.95
CA LEU A 11 -6.68 3.10 -2.33
C LEU A 11 -5.55 2.28 -1.68
N THR A 12 -5.63 2.04 -0.38
CA THR A 12 -4.58 1.34 0.37
C THR A 12 -4.46 -0.13 -0.04
N VAL A 13 -5.59 -0.83 -0.23
CA VAL A 13 -5.60 -2.20 -0.78
C VAL A 13 -4.99 -2.23 -2.17
N SER A 14 -5.34 -1.26 -3.03
CA SER A 14 -4.79 -1.18 -4.39
C SER A 14 -3.27 -0.95 -4.38
N LEU A 15 -2.80 0.02 -3.59
CA LEU A 15 -1.37 0.31 -3.46
C LEU A 15 -0.59 -0.87 -2.89
N VAL A 16 -1.12 -1.56 -1.87
CA VAL A 16 -0.49 -2.77 -1.32
C VAL A 16 -0.47 -3.89 -2.34
N THR A 17 -1.55 -4.09 -3.10
CA THR A 17 -1.62 -5.14 -4.14
C THR A 17 -0.60 -4.88 -5.23
N ILE A 18 -0.51 -3.64 -5.72
CA ILE A 18 0.48 -3.20 -6.71
C ILE A 18 1.91 -3.37 -6.16
N GLY A 19 2.14 -2.98 -4.90
CA GLY A 19 3.43 -3.13 -4.23
C GLY A 19 3.87 -4.59 -4.07
N VAL A 20 2.96 -5.46 -3.65
CA VAL A 20 3.20 -6.91 -3.52
C VAL A 20 3.47 -7.54 -4.87
N LEU A 21 2.65 -7.21 -5.89
CA LEU A 21 2.88 -7.69 -7.26
C LEU A 21 4.27 -7.28 -7.74
N ARG A 22 4.66 -6.03 -7.49
CA ARG A 22 5.99 -5.56 -7.90
C ARG A 22 7.11 -6.26 -7.15
N PHE A 23 7.01 -6.37 -5.83
CA PHE A 23 8.00 -7.04 -5.00
C PHE A 23 8.17 -8.51 -5.43
N ALA A 24 7.06 -9.22 -5.68
CA ALA A 24 7.10 -10.59 -6.19
C ALA A 24 7.75 -10.67 -7.57
N SER A 25 7.44 -9.72 -8.46
CA SER A 25 8.01 -9.66 -9.80
C SER A 25 9.50 -9.28 -9.81
N ASP A 26 9.93 -8.46 -8.85
CA ASP A 26 11.35 -8.16 -8.60
C ASP A 26 12.08 -9.41 -8.11
N SER A 27 11.52 -10.11 -7.12
CA SER A 27 12.09 -11.36 -6.61
C SER A 27 12.14 -12.45 -7.69
N LEU A 28 11.11 -12.52 -8.55
CA LEU A 28 11.06 -13.48 -9.65
C LEU A 28 12.13 -13.17 -10.70
N HIS A 29 12.38 -11.90 -11.00
CA HIS A 29 13.44 -11.51 -11.93
C HIS A 29 14.85 -11.92 -11.46
N ASP A 30 15.07 -11.94 -10.15
CA ASP A 30 16.35 -12.40 -9.60
C ASP A 30 16.56 -13.92 -9.79
N ILE A 31 15.48 -14.69 -9.93
CA ILE A 31 15.50 -16.15 -10.15
C ILE A 31 15.43 -16.50 -11.65
N GLU A 32 14.53 -15.86 -12.38
CA GLU A 32 14.25 -16.07 -13.80
C GLU A 32 14.20 -14.71 -14.51
N PRO A 33 15.34 -14.19 -14.99
CA PRO A 33 15.45 -12.83 -15.53
C PRO A 33 14.53 -12.55 -16.72
N ASP A 34 14.15 -13.60 -17.46
CA ASP A 34 13.43 -13.53 -18.72
C ASP A 34 11.93 -13.85 -18.58
N TYR A 35 11.41 -14.00 -17.35
CA TYR A 35 10.00 -14.33 -17.09
C TYR A 35 9.00 -13.35 -17.73
N TRP A 36 9.42 -12.09 -17.89
CA TRP A 36 8.60 -11.01 -18.45
C TRP A 36 8.27 -11.22 -19.93
N HIS A 37 9.04 -12.03 -20.67
CA HIS A 37 8.77 -12.34 -22.08
C HIS A 37 7.39 -12.96 -22.28
N ASN A 38 6.90 -13.74 -21.31
CA ASN A 38 5.56 -14.33 -21.33
C ASN A 38 4.43 -13.28 -21.34
N PHE A 39 4.74 -12.03 -21.02
CA PHE A 39 3.80 -10.92 -20.94
C PHE A 39 4.09 -9.82 -21.97
N HIS A 40 5.02 -10.04 -22.91
CA HIS A 40 5.49 -9.01 -23.84
C HIS A 40 4.34 -8.31 -24.59
N ASP A 41 3.34 -9.07 -25.04
CA ASP A 41 2.20 -8.56 -25.82
C ASP A 41 0.99 -8.18 -24.95
N SER A 42 1.15 -8.19 -23.62
CA SER A 42 0.10 -7.90 -22.65
C SER A 42 0.36 -6.59 -21.91
N GLY A 43 -0.73 -5.89 -21.56
CA GLY A 43 -0.66 -4.73 -20.66
C GLY A 43 -0.08 -5.06 -19.28
N LEU A 44 -0.08 -6.34 -18.88
CA LEU A 44 0.55 -6.80 -17.64
C LEU A 44 2.05 -6.48 -17.58
N ARG A 45 2.72 -6.37 -18.72
CA ARG A 45 4.13 -5.97 -18.81
C ARG A 45 4.43 -4.68 -18.05
N TYR A 46 3.49 -3.73 -18.00
CA TYR A 46 3.67 -2.42 -17.37
C TYR A 46 3.37 -2.39 -15.87
N VAL A 47 3.02 -3.53 -15.27
CA VAL A 47 2.81 -3.65 -13.82
C VAL A 47 3.74 -4.66 -13.15
N ILE A 48 4.44 -5.50 -13.92
CA ILE A 48 5.51 -6.40 -13.47
C ILE A 48 6.88 -5.82 -13.80
N ARG A 49 7.95 -6.28 -13.12
CA ARG A 49 9.33 -5.90 -13.46
C ARG A 49 9.71 -6.39 -14.86
N ALA A 50 9.76 -5.48 -15.82
CA ALA A 50 10.20 -5.75 -17.18
C ALA A 50 11.18 -4.67 -17.65
N PRO A 51 12.11 -4.99 -18.56
CA PRO A 51 12.94 -4.00 -19.22
C PRO A 51 12.10 -2.96 -19.97
N SER A 52 12.60 -1.72 -20.04
CA SER A 52 12.00 -0.71 -20.91
C SER A 52 12.05 -1.16 -22.38
N ASP A 53 10.95 -0.99 -23.10
CA ASP A 53 10.87 -1.10 -24.57
C ASP A 53 11.20 0.21 -25.29
N GLY A 54 11.62 1.25 -24.55
CA GLY A 54 11.83 2.59 -25.09
C GLY A 54 10.54 3.39 -25.28
N THR A 55 9.39 2.87 -24.83
CA THR A 55 8.16 3.65 -24.72
C THR A 55 8.10 4.37 -23.39
N TRP A 56 7.30 5.45 -23.31
CA TRP A 56 7.09 6.17 -22.06
C TRP A 56 6.52 5.29 -20.93
N LEU A 57 5.68 4.30 -21.29
CA LEU A 57 5.13 3.33 -20.33
C LEU A 57 6.20 2.34 -19.86
N GLY A 58 7.07 1.90 -20.77
CA GLY A 58 8.22 1.06 -20.44
C GLY A 58 9.17 1.76 -19.48
N ASP A 59 9.50 3.02 -19.73
CA ASP A 59 10.35 3.83 -18.84
C ASP A 59 9.68 4.10 -17.50
N LEU A 60 8.38 4.37 -17.48
CA LEU A 60 7.63 4.54 -16.23
C LEU A 60 7.66 3.26 -15.39
N ASN A 61 7.49 2.09 -16.03
CA ASN A 61 7.52 0.80 -15.37
C ASN A 61 8.93 0.40 -14.87
N ALA A 62 9.97 0.59 -15.68
CA ALA A 62 11.34 0.23 -15.32
C ALA A 62 11.89 1.19 -14.26
N GLN A 63 11.86 2.49 -14.52
CA GLN A 63 12.50 3.50 -13.69
C GLN A 63 11.58 3.98 -12.54
N TRP A 64 10.38 4.45 -12.88
CA TRP A 64 9.60 5.32 -11.99
C TRP A 64 8.59 4.60 -11.10
N PHE A 65 8.36 3.31 -11.31
CA PHE A 65 7.46 2.51 -10.47
C PHE A 65 7.82 2.58 -8.98
N LYS A 66 9.11 2.81 -8.67
CA LYS A 66 9.66 2.96 -7.31
C LYS A 66 9.06 4.12 -6.52
N LEU A 67 8.49 5.12 -7.21
CA LEU A 67 7.69 6.19 -6.59
C LEU A 67 6.52 5.64 -5.76
N LEU A 68 5.98 4.48 -6.13
CA LEU A 68 4.85 3.84 -5.47
C LEU A 68 5.26 2.95 -4.29
N ALA A 69 6.54 2.61 -4.15
CA ALA A 69 7.02 1.71 -3.10
C ALA A 69 6.72 2.25 -1.70
N MET A 70 6.99 3.53 -1.46
CA MET A 70 6.73 4.19 -0.18
C MET A 70 5.22 4.39 0.09
N PRO A 71 4.39 4.85 -0.88
CA PRO A 71 2.94 4.84 -0.75
C PRO A 71 2.34 3.46 -0.44
N ALA A 72 2.84 2.38 -1.07
CA ALA A 72 2.41 1.02 -0.78
C ALA A 72 2.77 0.61 0.65
N ALA A 73 3.99 0.93 1.10
CA ALA A 73 4.47 0.57 2.42
C ALA A 73 3.70 1.28 3.54
N ILE A 74 3.44 2.60 3.42
CA ILE A 74 2.61 3.31 4.41
C ILE A 74 1.14 2.86 4.36
N SER A 75 0.66 2.42 3.19
CA SER A 75 -0.67 1.82 3.05
C SER A 75 -0.77 0.49 3.80
N LEU A 76 0.30 -0.32 3.80
CA LEU A 76 0.37 -1.54 4.60
C LEU A 76 0.32 -1.23 6.11
N ALA A 77 1.06 -0.21 6.57
CA ALA A 77 0.99 0.24 7.96
C ALA A 77 -0.42 0.74 8.33
N TYR A 78 -1.09 1.46 7.43
CA TYR A 78 -2.49 1.87 7.62
C TYR A 78 -3.42 0.66 7.72
N LEU A 79 -3.30 -0.33 6.83
CA LEU A 79 -4.13 -1.54 6.88
C LEU A 79 -3.90 -2.32 8.17
N ARG A 80 -2.65 -2.39 8.64
CA ARG A 80 -2.32 -2.98 9.95
C ARG A 80 -3.09 -2.26 11.06
N SER A 81 -2.95 -0.93 11.19
CA SER A 81 -3.65 -0.18 12.24
C SER A 81 -5.17 -0.29 12.12
N ARG A 82 -5.70 -0.31 10.89
CA ARG A 82 -7.15 -0.39 10.63
C ARG A 82 -7.78 -1.71 11.09
N PHE A 83 -7.03 -2.80 11.00
CA PHE A 83 -7.48 -4.13 11.39
C PHE A 83 -6.92 -4.58 12.74
N ASP A 84 -6.25 -3.68 13.46
CA ASP A 84 -5.82 -3.95 14.83
C ASP A 84 -7.01 -3.88 15.81
N SER A 85 -6.86 -4.51 16.97
CA SER A 85 -7.86 -4.42 18.04
C SER A 85 -7.86 -3.02 18.65
N GLY A 86 -9.02 -2.37 18.75
CA GLY A 86 -9.17 -1.04 19.33
C GLY A 86 -10.35 -0.28 18.72
N THR A 87 -10.60 0.91 19.24
CA THR A 87 -11.58 1.86 18.69
C THR A 87 -11.02 2.59 17.47
N ALA A 88 -11.89 3.10 16.60
CA ALA A 88 -11.46 3.91 15.45
C ALA A 88 -10.63 5.15 15.86
N ALA A 89 -10.90 5.69 17.04
CA ALA A 89 -10.15 6.81 17.62
C ALA A 89 -8.72 6.41 17.97
N GLU A 90 -8.54 5.29 18.69
CA GLU A 90 -7.21 4.76 19.05
C GLU A 90 -6.38 4.42 17.80
N GLN A 91 -6.99 3.76 16.82
CA GLN A 91 -6.33 3.44 15.54
C GLN A 91 -5.90 4.71 14.79
N THR A 92 -6.75 5.75 14.81
CA THR A 92 -6.45 7.03 14.18
C THR A 92 -5.31 7.74 14.90
N ASP A 93 -5.32 7.76 16.23
CA ASP A 93 -4.32 8.45 17.03
C ASP A 93 -2.95 7.77 16.90
N GLU A 94 -2.88 6.44 16.99
CA GLU A 94 -1.64 5.69 16.79
C GLU A 94 -1.10 5.88 15.38
N PHE A 95 -1.95 5.73 14.35
CA PHE A 95 -1.50 5.89 12.97
C PHE A 95 -1.10 7.33 12.65
N ARG A 96 -1.68 8.35 13.31
CA ARG A 96 -1.35 9.76 13.07
C ARG A 96 -0.17 10.26 13.88
N ASP A 97 0.26 9.52 14.90
CA ASP A 97 1.48 9.84 15.66
C ASP A 97 2.66 10.06 14.71
N LEU A 98 3.30 11.22 14.84
CA LEU A 98 4.37 11.64 13.95
C LEU A 98 5.62 10.77 14.10
N ALA A 99 5.91 10.29 15.31
CA ALA A 99 7.03 9.40 15.57
C ALA A 99 6.75 8.02 14.97
N VAL A 100 5.55 7.45 15.17
CA VAL A 100 5.16 6.15 14.59
C VAL A 100 5.24 6.20 13.06
N ARG A 101 4.63 7.21 12.43
CA ARG A 101 4.69 7.40 10.96
C ARG A 101 6.11 7.61 10.47
N GLY A 102 6.88 8.43 11.18
CA GLY A 102 8.29 8.68 10.87
C GLY A 102 9.11 7.40 10.90
N VAL A 103 8.94 6.57 11.94
CA VAL A 103 9.63 5.29 12.08
C VAL A 103 9.28 4.36 10.92
N TRP A 104 8.01 4.17 10.58
CA TRP A 104 7.61 3.35 9.44
C TRP A 104 8.27 3.81 8.15
N LEU A 105 8.19 5.11 7.84
CA LEU A 105 8.77 5.65 6.62
C LEU A 105 10.29 5.54 6.58
N VAL A 106 10.98 5.76 7.70
CA VAL A 106 12.43 5.59 7.78
C VAL A 106 12.83 4.13 7.60
N VAL A 107 12.13 3.20 8.26
CA VAL A 107 12.41 1.75 8.14
C VAL A 107 12.21 1.28 6.70
N PHE A 108 11.11 1.67 6.06
CA PHE A 108 10.86 1.30 4.66
C PHE A 108 11.86 1.95 3.71
N LEU A 109 12.16 3.25 3.88
CA LEU A 109 13.14 3.94 3.05
C LEU A 109 14.53 3.31 3.19
N ALA A 110 14.95 2.95 4.40
CA ALA A 110 16.20 2.26 4.65
C ALA A 110 16.22 0.89 3.96
N GLY A 111 15.15 0.10 4.08
CA GLY A 111 15.01 -1.19 3.41
C GLY A 111 15.14 -1.07 1.88
N PHE A 112 14.41 -0.15 1.25
CA PHE A 112 14.52 0.08 -0.20
C PHE A 112 15.90 0.61 -0.60
N THR A 113 16.49 1.49 0.20
CA THR A 113 17.84 2.01 -0.04
C THR A 113 18.87 0.87 -0.04
N LEU A 114 18.77 -0.07 0.90
CA LEU A 114 19.67 -1.23 0.96
C LEU A 114 19.51 -2.12 -0.28
N VAL A 115 18.29 -2.34 -0.76
CA VAL A 115 18.04 -3.09 -2.01
C VAL A 115 18.67 -2.38 -3.22
N GLU A 116 18.55 -1.05 -3.30
CA GLU A 116 19.14 -0.29 -4.42
C GLU A 116 20.67 -0.20 -4.34
N LEU A 117 21.25 -0.12 -3.14
CA LEU A 117 22.70 -0.24 -2.95
C LEU A 117 23.20 -1.62 -3.37
N GLU A 118 22.44 -2.68 -3.09
CA GLU A 118 22.78 -4.02 -3.54
C GLU A 118 22.79 -4.12 -5.07
N LYS A 119 21.81 -3.51 -5.75
CA LYS A 119 21.78 -3.44 -7.22
C LYS A 119 22.97 -2.67 -7.81
N GLN A 120 23.50 -1.68 -7.08
CA GLN A 120 24.65 -0.89 -7.51
C GLN A 120 25.99 -1.60 -7.32
N PHE A 121 26.17 -2.24 -6.17
CA PHE A 121 27.49 -2.69 -5.72
C PHE A 121 27.63 -4.21 -5.62
N GLY A 122 26.52 -4.96 -5.61
CA GLY A 122 26.51 -6.43 -5.50
C GLY A 122 27.17 -6.96 -4.22
N THR A 123 27.15 -6.19 -3.14
CA THR A 123 27.96 -6.39 -1.94
C THR A 123 27.42 -7.43 -0.96
N ALA A 124 26.14 -7.73 -0.99
CA ALA A 124 25.44 -8.59 -0.03
C ALA A 124 25.09 -9.97 -0.59
N GLY A 125 25.32 -10.21 -1.88
CA GLY A 125 25.23 -11.53 -2.52
C GLY A 125 23.82 -12.01 -2.80
N PHE A 126 22.82 -11.12 -2.78
CA PHE A 126 21.42 -11.48 -3.05
C PHE A 126 21.07 -11.51 -4.54
N GLY A 127 22.00 -11.10 -5.41
CA GLY A 127 21.84 -11.23 -6.86
C GLY A 127 20.90 -10.20 -7.50
N ALA A 128 20.49 -9.17 -6.76
CA ALA A 128 19.63 -8.10 -7.27
C ALA A 128 20.31 -7.35 -8.41
N ARG A 129 19.63 -7.22 -9.56
CA ARG A 129 20.19 -6.59 -10.78
C ARG A 129 19.34 -5.44 -11.26
N LEU A 130 19.99 -4.41 -11.80
CA LEU A 130 19.32 -3.40 -12.60
C LEU A 130 18.79 -4.03 -13.89
N VAL A 131 17.57 -3.67 -14.29
CA VAL A 131 17.05 -4.00 -15.63
C VAL A 131 17.40 -2.91 -16.63
N ALA A 132 17.36 -3.23 -17.92
CA ALA A 132 17.58 -2.22 -18.95
C ALA A 132 16.54 -1.10 -18.83
N GLY A 133 17.01 0.15 -18.80
CA GLY A 133 16.20 1.34 -18.55
C GLY A 133 16.14 1.77 -17.07
N GLU A 134 16.78 1.04 -16.15
CA GLU A 134 16.97 1.49 -14.76
C GLU A 134 18.32 2.18 -14.55
N ASP A 135 18.27 3.30 -13.83
CA ASP A 135 19.40 3.98 -13.22
C ASP A 135 19.23 3.98 -11.69
N ALA A 136 20.27 3.57 -11.00
CA ALA A 136 20.20 3.35 -9.56
C ALA A 136 20.19 4.66 -8.75
N TYR A 137 20.80 5.74 -9.23
CA TYR A 137 20.72 7.04 -8.57
C TYR A 137 19.29 7.61 -8.67
N LEU A 138 18.68 7.48 -9.84
CA LEU A 138 17.28 7.84 -10.06
C LEU A 138 16.34 6.96 -9.23
N ASN A 139 16.69 5.69 -8.96
CA ASN A 139 15.92 4.84 -8.05
C ASN A 139 15.91 5.41 -6.63
N HIS A 140 17.06 5.83 -6.09
CA HIS A 140 17.11 6.49 -4.77
C HIS A 140 16.29 7.78 -4.75
N ALA A 141 16.40 8.61 -5.79
CA ALA A 141 15.61 9.82 -5.90
C ALA A 141 14.10 9.51 -5.94
N ALA A 142 13.68 8.50 -6.70
CA ALA A 142 12.30 8.04 -6.76
C ALA A 142 11.80 7.54 -5.39
N HIS A 143 12.59 6.80 -4.63
CA HIS A 143 12.23 6.43 -3.27
C HIS A 143 12.10 7.65 -2.35
N GLY A 144 13.00 8.62 -2.44
CA GLY A 144 12.92 9.88 -1.68
C GLY A 144 11.66 10.68 -1.98
N ILE A 145 11.33 10.85 -3.27
CA ILE A 145 10.07 11.51 -3.70
C ILE A 145 8.86 10.69 -3.23
N GLY A 146 8.91 9.36 -3.38
CA GLY A 146 7.89 8.45 -2.87
C GLY A 146 7.66 8.62 -1.37
N THR A 147 8.70 8.83 -0.57
CA THR A 147 8.59 9.08 0.88
C THR A 147 7.81 10.36 1.16
N VAL A 148 8.04 11.43 0.40
CA VAL A 148 7.27 12.68 0.52
C VAL A 148 5.79 12.46 0.17
N VAL A 149 5.52 11.70 -0.90
CA VAL A 149 4.14 11.33 -1.28
C VAL A 149 3.49 10.48 -0.20
N ALA A 150 4.20 9.52 0.39
CA ALA A 150 3.72 8.65 1.46
C ALA A 150 3.44 9.44 2.75
N TRP A 151 4.28 10.43 3.08
CA TRP A 151 4.02 11.36 4.19
C TRP A 151 2.74 12.16 3.97
N TRP A 152 2.57 12.71 2.76
CA TRP A 152 1.38 13.45 2.37
C TRP A 152 0.11 12.57 2.40
N LEU A 153 0.23 11.32 1.93
CA LEU A 153 -0.86 10.35 1.87
C LEU A 153 -1.32 9.92 3.25
N SER A 154 -0.38 9.57 4.14
CA SER A 154 -0.70 9.14 5.52
C SER A 154 -1.48 10.19 6.31
N ALA A 155 -1.24 11.49 6.06
CA ALA A 155 -2.02 12.56 6.71
C ALA A 155 -3.48 12.67 6.22
N ARG A 156 -3.86 11.94 5.17
CA ARG A 156 -5.17 12.04 4.48
C ARG A 156 -6.01 10.76 4.53
N LEU A 157 -5.41 9.64 4.95
CA LEU A 157 -6.14 8.39 5.15
C LEU A 157 -7.05 8.52 6.37
N THR A 158 -8.25 7.93 6.27
CA THR A 158 -9.30 8.05 7.29
C THR A 158 -9.84 6.67 7.67
N PHE A 159 -9.95 6.42 8.97
CA PHE A 159 -10.54 5.22 9.56
C PHE A 159 -12.07 5.32 9.50
N PRO A 160 -12.80 4.19 9.48
CA PRO A 160 -14.26 4.25 9.56
C PRO A 160 -14.62 4.69 10.99
N ASP A 161 -15.62 5.55 11.15
CA ASP A 161 -16.14 5.80 12.49
C ASP A 161 -16.69 4.48 13.07
N ASP A 162 -16.55 4.29 14.37
CA ASP A 162 -17.31 3.26 15.08
C ASP A 162 -18.79 3.67 14.96
N GLU A 163 -19.49 3.21 13.91
CA GLU A 163 -20.94 3.28 13.92
C GLU A 163 -21.37 2.50 15.17
N PRO A 164 -22.10 3.11 16.12
CA PRO A 164 -22.82 2.30 17.07
C PRO A 164 -23.72 1.43 16.21
N THR A 165 -23.48 0.12 16.22
CA THR A 165 -24.40 -0.83 15.62
C THR A 165 -25.74 -0.60 16.31
N LEU A 166 -26.57 0.25 15.71
CA LEU A 166 -27.98 0.36 16.02
C LEU A 166 -28.57 -0.94 15.49
N THR A 167 -28.32 -2.04 16.21
CA THR A 167 -29.38 -3.02 16.43
C THR A 167 -30.42 -2.28 17.25
N ALA A 168 -31.19 -1.43 16.56
CA ALA A 168 -32.51 -1.07 17.00
C ALA A 168 -33.19 -2.39 17.31
N SER A 169 -33.32 -2.70 18.61
CA SER A 169 -34.33 -3.66 19.02
C SER A 169 -35.61 -3.17 18.35
N PRO A 170 -36.31 -4.00 17.56
CA PRO A 170 -37.55 -3.57 16.95
C PRO A 170 -38.43 -2.98 18.06
N PRO A 171 -39.14 -1.87 17.82
CA PRO A 171 -39.99 -1.27 18.83
C PRO A 171 -40.88 -2.37 19.39
N ALA A 172 -40.84 -2.57 20.71
CA ALA A 172 -41.62 -3.58 21.38
C ALA A 172 -43.07 -3.44 20.92
N THR A 173 -43.57 -4.41 20.16
CA THR A 173 -44.95 -4.43 19.70
C THR A 173 -45.82 -4.25 20.94
N PRO A 174 -46.65 -3.20 21.04
CA PRO A 174 -47.51 -3.03 22.21
C PRO A 174 -48.39 -4.26 22.32
N ARG A 175 -48.18 -5.03 23.40
CA ARG A 175 -49.01 -6.18 23.75
C ARG A 175 -50.43 -5.67 23.83
N ARG A 176 -51.29 -6.01 22.85
CA ARG A 176 -52.74 -5.79 22.96
C ARG A 176 -53.19 -6.49 24.24
N LEU A 177 -53.48 -5.72 25.27
CA LEU A 177 -54.26 -6.20 26.40
C LEU A 177 -55.64 -6.53 25.85
N GLY A 178 -55.91 -7.82 25.68
CA GLY A 178 -57.25 -8.32 25.37
C GLY A 178 -58.25 -7.86 26.43
N PRO A 179 -59.54 -7.74 26.09
CA PRO A 179 -60.55 -7.27 27.01
C PRO A 179 -60.63 -8.24 28.20
N ARG A 180 -60.51 -7.69 29.42
CA ARG A 180 -60.87 -8.41 30.64
C ARG A 180 -62.35 -8.74 30.55
N GLY A 181 -62.67 -10.00 30.27
CA GLY A 181 -64.01 -10.53 30.51
C GLY A 181 -64.37 -10.31 31.98
N ARG A 182 -65.44 -9.56 32.21
CA ARG A 182 -66.19 -9.61 33.46
C ARG A 182 -67.35 -10.55 33.21
N GLU A 183 -67.33 -11.73 33.81
CA GLU A 183 -68.48 -12.41 34.43
C GLU A 183 -67.96 -13.25 35.60
#